data_AF-A0A6P1DZL7-F1
#
_entry.id   AF-A0A6P1DZL7-F1
#
_cell.length_a   1.000
_cell.length_b   1.000
_cell.length_c   1.000
_cell.angle_alpha   90.00
_cell.angle_beta   90.00
_cell.angle_gamma   90.00
#
_symmetry.space_group_name_H-M   'P 1'
#
loop_
_entity.id
_entity.type
_entity.pdbx_description
1 polymer ?
#
loop_
_entity_poly.entity_id
_entity_poly.type
_entity_poly.pdbx_seq_one_letter_code
_entity_poly.pdbx_strand_id
1 'polypeptide(L)'
;MLSFDAPSLPSPLVMRECTRPRFDGNLEKLKDWLAMLKSAGVRQSGPALLMALENLRKEDLSAKRRLAILSTLKVPLLKTCAGLPKPYSGEDTGAEHGSGVTLEQRLSRLMFVNLLQALHQFDQEYPLPSRRQLRRRQWTIRNIFRFANRQVRYAGLWRTPLPAGTWRDLHELQLYLMSRRVGSSWEPGAHSDVIGDFDPVFEYKVLLLLGFAVKTKESILQSEYFMDGLEGWAVQTHLDDPHNLLGRIRLIIVEVSEDRPARQLESTLDSPFRGWVLHPPYPYIHEIEGPFGASAFGIQSPGLALSD
;
A
#
# COMPACT_ATOMS: atom_id res chain seq x y z
N MET A 1 45.89 -30.58 8.64
CA MET A 1 44.89 -30.01 9.55
C MET A 1 44.56 -28.61 9.06
N LEU A 2 43.41 -28.43 8.41
CA LEU A 2 42.94 -27.13 7.92
C LEU A 2 42.08 -26.49 9.03
N SER A 3 42.62 -25.46 9.67
CA SER A 3 41.87 -24.63 10.64
C SER A 3 40.78 -23.90 9.89
N PHE A 4 39.53 -24.24 10.19
CA PHE A 4 38.35 -23.56 9.69
C PHE A 4 38.10 -22.36 10.61
N ASP A 5 38.76 -21.23 10.34
CA ASP A 5 38.46 -19.96 11.00
C ASP A 5 37.10 -19.47 10.50
N ALA A 6 36.04 -19.93 11.18
CA ALA A 6 34.72 -19.34 11.01
C ALA A 6 34.77 -17.91 11.57
N PRO A 7 34.37 -16.88 10.81
CA PRO A 7 34.29 -15.52 11.35
C PRO A 7 33.37 -15.52 12.56
N SER A 8 33.90 -15.12 13.70
CA SER A 8 33.20 -15.08 14.98
C SER A 8 31.92 -14.26 14.83
N LEU A 9 30.79 -14.86 15.19
CA LEU A 9 29.51 -14.17 15.26
C LEU A 9 29.68 -12.94 16.18
N PRO A 10 29.26 -11.73 15.77
CA PRO A 10 29.44 -10.54 16.60
C PRO A 10 28.73 -10.73 17.94
N SER A 11 29.38 -10.31 19.02
CA SER A 11 28.86 -10.45 20.38
C SER A 11 27.43 -9.89 20.50
N PRO A 12 26.50 -10.56 21.20
CA PRO A 12 25.12 -10.11 21.38
C PRO A 12 24.98 -8.71 22.02
N LEU A 13 26.02 -8.24 22.72
CA LEU A 13 26.10 -6.88 23.25
C LEU A 13 26.33 -5.84 22.15
N VAL A 14 27.19 -6.15 21.17
CA VAL A 14 27.41 -5.30 19.97
C VAL A 14 26.13 -5.25 19.12
N MET A 15 25.38 -6.36 19.06
CA MET A 15 24.06 -6.37 18.39
C MET A 15 23.02 -5.48 19.09
N ARG A 16 23.06 -5.35 20.43
CA ARG A 16 22.18 -4.44 21.18
C ARG A 16 22.54 -2.97 21.00
N GLU A 17 23.80 -2.64 20.78
CA GLU A 17 24.23 -1.25 20.62
C GLU A 17 23.91 -0.66 19.24
N CYS A 18 24.00 -1.46 18.17
CA CYS A 18 23.64 -1.04 16.81
C CYS A 18 22.12 -0.87 16.61
N THR A 19 21.31 -1.56 17.41
CA THR A 19 19.85 -1.62 17.23
C THR A 19 19.08 -0.47 17.87
N ARG A 20 19.69 0.31 18.78
CA ARG A 20 19.03 1.47 19.39
C ARG A 20 19.14 2.67 18.43
N PRO A 21 18.02 3.26 17.96
CA PRO A 21 18.08 4.52 17.22
C PRO A 21 18.64 5.62 18.12
N ARG A 22 19.74 6.27 17.71
CA ARG A 22 20.44 7.31 18.47
C ARG A 22 20.46 8.66 17.74
N PHE A 23 19.34 9.03 17.13
CA PHE A 23 19.27 10.30 16.41
C PHE A 23 18.41 11.37 17.12
N ASP A 24 17.45 11.04 17.97
CA ASP A 24 16.61 12.01 18.72
C ASP A 24 16.10 13.17 17.82
N GLY A 25 15.58 12.83 16.64
CA GLY A 25 15.20 13.81 15.63
C GLY A 25 16.35 14.59 14.96
N ASN A 26 17.63 14.33 15.24
CA ASN A 26 18.81 14.97 14.62
C ASN A 26 19.18 14.33 13.26
N LEU A 27 19.16 15.11 12.17
CA LEU A 27 19.45 14.60 10.82
C LEU A 27 20.92 14.18 10.60
N GLU A 28 21.89 14.82 11.23
CA GLU A 28 23.29 14.41 11.07
C GLU A 28 23.55 13.11 11.82
N LYS A 29 23.08 13.03 13.08
CA LYS A 29 23.12 11.77 13.85
C LYS A 29 22.38 10.63 13.14
N LEU A 30 21.28 10.94 12.43
CA LEU A 30 20.56 9.96 11.62
C LEU A 30 21.44 9.40 10.49
N LYS A 31 22.18 10.26 9.78
CA LYS A 31 23.08 9.81 8.71
C LYS A 31 24.21 8.95 9.26
N ASP A 32 24.80 9.34 10.39
CA ASP A 32 25.87 8.59 11.04
C ASP A 32 25.37 7.21 11.49
N TRP A 33 24.19 7.17 12.11
CA TRP A 33 23.54 5.93 12.50
C TRP A 33 23.20 5.02 11.30
N LEU A 34 22.73 5.60 10.19
CA LEU A 34 22.48 4.84 8.95
C LEU A 34 23.77 4.29 8.32
N ALA A 35 24.89 5.01 8.43
CA ALA A 35 26.18 4.53 7.97
C ALA A 35 26.64 3.31 8.79
N MET A 36 26.42 3.31 10.11
CA MET A 36 26.68 2.16 10.98
C MET A 36 25.73 0.98 10.68
N LEU A 37 24.45 1.23 10.40
CA LEU A 37 23.53 0.15 10.03
C LEU A 37 23.92 -0.52 8.71
N LYS A 38 24.47 0.25 7.76
CA LYS A 38 24.93 -0.30 6.48
C LYS A 38 26.04 -1.35 6.67
N SER A 39 26.95 -1.17 7.64
CA SER A 39 28.01 -2.15 7.93
C SER A 39 27.51 -3.36 8.74
N ALA A 40 26.44 -3.19 9.52
CA ALA A 40 25.83 -4.23 10.36
C ALA A 40 25.04 -5.30 9.58
N GLY A 41 24.68 -5.03 8.33
CA GLY A 41 23.95 -5.96 7.46
C GLY A 41 22.44 -6.01 7.70
N VAL A 42 21.73 -6.74 6.83
CA VAL A 42 20.26 -6.71 6.73
C VAL A 42 19.57 -7.28 7.99
N ARG A 43 20.12 -8.33 8.59
CA ARG A 43 19.56 -8.97 9.79
C ARG A 43 19.46 -8.03 10.99
N GLN A 44 20.41 -7.10 11.11
CA GLN A 44 20.42 -6.11 12.20
C GLN A 44 19.67 -4.83 11.80
N SER A 45 19.73 -4.46 10.52
CA SER A 45 19.05 -3.26 10.00
C SER A 45 17.52 -3.33 10.14
N GLY A 46 16.91 -4.49 9.93
CA GLY A 46 15.45 -4.66 9.99
C GLY A 46 14.85 -4.26 11.35
N PRO A 47 15.23 -4.92 12.46
CA PRO A 47 14.74 -4.56 13.79
C PRO A 47 15.08 -3.13 14.21
N ALA A 48 16.28 -2.64 13.86
CA ALA A 48 16.70 -1.28 14.19
C ALA A 48 15.85 -0.21 13.50
N LEU A 49 15.54 -0.41 12.21
CA LEU A 49 14.65 0.47 11.45
C LEU A 49 13.20 0.39 11.94
N LEU A 50 12.73 -0.79 12.36
CA LEU A 50 11.40 -0.95 12.94
C LEU A 50 11.26 -0.10 14.21
N MET A 51 12.20 -0.24 15.15
CA MET A 51 12.25 0.57 16.37
C MET A 51 12.33 2.07 16.07
N ALA A 52 13.14 2.47 15.09
CA ALA A 52 13.25 3.87 14.68
C ALA A 52 11.93 4.45 14.16
N LEU A 53 11.21 3.71 13.32
CA LEU A 53 9.92 4.15 12.78
C LEU A 53 8.82 4.17 13.84
N GLU A 54 8.84 3.24 14.80
CA GLU A 54 7.91 3.23 15.93
C GLU A 54 8.14 4.42 16.87
N ASN A 55 9.40 4.72 17.18
CA ASN A 55 9.75 5.89 17.99
C ASN A 55 9.38 7.19 17.28
N LEU A 56 9.68 7.29 15.99
CA LEU A 56 9.36 8.47 15.19
C LEU A 56 7.86 8.83 15.27
N ARG A 57 6.95 7.86 15.28
CA ARG A 57 5.50 8.12 15.41
C ARG A 57 5.13 8.86 16.69
N LYS A 58 5.84 8.58 17.78
CA LYS A 58 5.61 9.14 19.12
C LYS A 58 6.36 10.44 19.36
N GLU A 59 7.43 10.69 18.61
CA GLU A 59 8.21 11.92 18.73
C GLU A 59 7.40 13.14 18.31
N ASP A 60 7.48 14.21 19.11
CA ASP A 60 6.94 15.52 18.75
C ASP A 60 7.95 16.27 17.88
N LEU A 61 7.66 16.35 16.58
CA LEU A 61 8.52 16.94 15.56
C LEU A 61 7.66 17.76 14.61
N SER A 62 8.18 18.90 14.16
CA SER A 62 7.57 19.64 13.04
C SER A 62 7.47 18.77 11.78
N ALA A 63 6.44 19.02 10.97
CA ALA A 63 6.18 18.28 9.74
C ALA A 63 7.40 18.32 8.80
N LYS A 64 8.05 19.48 8.69
CA LYS A 64 9.28 19.66 7.91
C LYS A 64 10.39 18.70 8.38
N ARG A 65 10.56 18.55 9.70
CA ARG A 65 11.62 17.69 10.25
C ARG A 65 11.28 16.22 10.10
N ARG A 66 10.05 15.82 10.40
CA ARG A 66 9.56 14.45 10.19
C ARG A 66 9.72 14.00 8.74
N LEU A 67 9.31 14.84 7.78
CA LEU A 67 9.47 14.54 6.35
C LEU A 67 10.94 14.41 5.93
N ALA A 68 11.83 15.24 6.48
CA ALA A 68 13.27 15.11 6.20
C ALA A 68 13.79 13.76 6.68
N ILE A 69 13.47 13.36 7.91
CA ILE A 69 13.86 12.04 8.47
C ILE A 69 13.31 10.90 7.62
N LEU A 70 12.01 10.91 7.29
CA LEU A 70 11.38 9.89 6.46
C LEU A 70 12.01 9.80 5.06
N SER A 71 12.34 10.95 4.46
CA SER A 71 13.02 10.99 3.16
C SER A 71 14.41 10.34 3.21
N THR A 72 15.14 10.53 4.31
CA THR A 72 16.45 9.92 4.54
C THR A 72 16.33 8.42 4.83
N LEU A 73 15.30 7.98 5.55
CA LEU A 73 15.06 6.57 5.90
C LEU A 73 14.58 5.72 4.72
N LYS A 74 13.93 6.33 3.71
CA LYS A 74 13.29 5.60 2.61
C LYS A 74 14.22 4.60 1.91
N VAL A 75 15.41 5.05 1.47
CA VAL A 75 16.32 4.19 0.69
C VAL A 75 16.90 3.06 1.55
N PRO A 76 17.45 3.31 2.76
CA PRO A 76 17.87 2.25 3.67
C PRO A 76 16.77 1.23 3.98
N LEU A 77 15.54 1.70 4.19
CA LEU A 77 14.38 0.84 4.42
C LEU A 77 14.12 -0.09 3.24
N LEU A 78 14.02 0.46 2.02
CA LEU A 78 13.77 -0.35 0.81
C LEU A 78 14.89 -1.36 0.54
N LYS A 79 16.16 -0.98 0.79
CA LYS A 79 17.30 -1.91 0.68
C LYS A 79 17.21 -3.04 1.70
N THR A 80 16.82 -2.73 2.94
CA THR A 80 16.61 -3.72 3.98
C THR A 80 15.48 -4.68 3.58
N CYS A 81 14.33 -4.16 3.14
CA CYS A 81 13.21 -4.96 2.65
C CYS A 81 13.58 -5.87 1.45
N ALA A 82 14.44 -5.40 0.55
CA ALA A 82 14.92 -6.21 -0.58
C ALA A 82 15.79 -7.39 -0.11
N GLY A 83 16.57 -7.23 0.95
CA GLY A 83 17.44 -8.27 1.49
C GLY A 83 16.80 -9.19 2.54
N LEU A 84 15.55 -8.94 2.95
CA LEU A 84 14.85 -9.81 3.90
C LEU A 84 14.40 -11.11 3.21
N PRO A 85 14.43 -12.25 3.93
CA PRO A 85 13.96 -13.52 3.38
C PRO A 85 12.48 -13.42 3.02
N LYS A 86 12.13 -13.93 1.83
CA LYS A 86 10.74 -14.02 1.39
C LYS A 86 10.14 -15.34 1.92
N PRO A 87 8.87 -15.34 2.34
CA PRO A 87 8.22 -16.57 2.78
C PRO A 87 8.21 -17.58 1.63
N TYR A 88 8.48 -18.84 1.93
CA TYR A 88 8.52 -19.90 0.92
C TYR A 88 7.10 -20.16 0.40
N SER A 89 6.90 -20.13 -0.92
CA SER A 89 5.62 -20.37 -1.58
C SER A 89 5.45 -21.81 -2.07
N GLY A 90 6.30 -22.74 -1.60
CA GLY A 90 6.33 -24.13 -2.04
C GLY A 90 5.50 -25.07 -1.16
N GLU A 91 4.86 -26.01 -1.84
CA GLU A 91 3.94 -27.09 -1.45
C GLU A 91 3.70 -27.40 0.04
N ASP A 92 2.40 -27.50 0.34
CA ASP A 92 1.76 -27.99 1.56
C ASP A 92 2.49 -29.17 2.22
N THR A 93 3.44 -28.85 3.07
CA THR A 93 4.04 -29.82 4.00
C THR A 93 3.63 -29.49 5.41
N GLY A 94 2.31 -29.46 5.67
CA GLY A 94 1.67 -29.69 6.98
C GLY A 94 2.14 -28.87 8.20
N ALA A 95 3.11 -27.98 8.05
CA ALA A 95 3.71 -27.18 9.09
C ALA A 95 3.14 -25.79 8.93
N GLU A 96 2.13 -25.51 9.78
CA GLU A 96 1.58 -24.20 10.11
C GLU A 96 2.18 -23.06 9.29
N HIS A 97 1.53 -22.76 8.15
CA HIS A 97 1.80 -21.58 7.35
C HIS A 97 2.00 -20.41 8.30
N GLY A 98 3.20 -19.78 8.27
CA GLY A 98 3.53 -18.67 9.15
C GLY A 98 2.46 -17.58 9.04
N SER A 99 1.50 -17.60 9.97
CA SER A 99 0.20 -16.93 9.86
C SER A 99 0.25 -15.43 10.15
N GLY A 100 1.47 -14.85 10.12
CA GLY A 100 1.76 -13.54 10.64
C GLY A 100 2.31 -12.58 9.60
N VAL A 101 2.05 -11.29 9.83
CA VAL A 101 2.62 -10.18 9.07
C VAL A 101 4.15 -10.20 9.17
N THR A 102 4.84 -10.24 8.02
CA THR A 102 6.30 -10.33 7.94
C THR A 102 6.98 -9.04 8.39
N LEU A 103 8.29 -9.10 8.70
CA LEU A 103 9.06 -7.89 9.07
C LEU A 103 9.04 -6.83 7.96
N GLU A 104 9.08 -7.24 6.69
CA GLU A 104 9.00 -6.32 5.55
C GLU A 104 7.65 -5.60 5.49
N GLN A 105 6.55 -6.33 5.72
CA GLN A 105 5.23 -5.74 5.79
C GLN A 105 5.11 -4.80 7.02
N ARG A 106 5.68 -5.15 8.17
CA ARG A 106 5.70 -4.24 9.35
C ARG A 106 6.45 -2.95 9.06
N LEU A 107 7.64 -3.02 8.45
CA LEU A 107 8.44 -1.86 8.04
C LEU A 107 7.67 -0.97 7.04
N SER A 108 7.07 -1.60 6.02
CA SER A 108 6.30 -0.88 4.99
C SER A 108 5.07 -0.20 5.59
N ARG A 109 4.37 -0.88 6.51
CA ARG A 109 3.21 -0.33 7.22
C ARG A 109 3.60 0.85 8.10
N LEU A 110 4.68 0.74 8.88
CA LEU A 110 5.15 1.83 9.73
C LEU A 110 5.58 3.05 8.92
N MET A 111 6.24 2.83 7.77
CA MET A 111 6.61 3.91 6.86
C MET A 111 5.36 4.59 6.27
N PHE A 112 4.37 3.81 5.84
CA PHE A 112 3.08 4.33 5.36
C PHE A 112 2.40 5.21 6.41
N VAL A 113 2.24 4.71 7.66
CA VAL A 113 1.54 5.46 8.72
C VAL A 113 2.30 6.73 9.11
N ASN A 114 3.64 6.66 9.19
CA ASN A 114 4.44 7.86 9.46
C ASN A 114 4.32 8.91 8.36
N LEU A 115 4.26 8.50 7.08
CA LEU A 115 4.05 9.42 5.96
C LEU A 115 2.64 10.03 6.00
N LEU A 116 1.62 9.25 6.35
CA LEU A 116 0.24 9.72 6.49
C LEU A 116 0.14 10.77 7.62
N GLN A 117 0.72 10.47 8.79
CA GLN A 117 0.82 11.44 9.89
C GLN A 117 1.58 12.71 9.46
N ALA A 118 2.71 12.55 8.75
CA ALA A 118 3.48 13.69 8.25
C ALA A 118 2.69 14.53 7.25
N LEU A 119 1.85 13.92 6.40
CA LEU A 119 0.97 14.63 5.48
C LEU A 119 -0.07 15.48 6.22
N HIS A 120 -0.73 14.90 7.22
CA HIS A 120 -1.72 15.65 8.02
C HIS A 120 -1.08 16.81 8.78
N GLN A 121 0.06 16.57 9.43
CA GLN A 121 0.81 17.64 10.12
C GLN A 121 1.25 18.72 9.14
N PHE A 122 1.74 18.33 7.96
CA PHE A 122 2.17 19.27 6.93
C PHE A 122 1.04 20.15 6.42
N ASP A 123 -0.13 19.56 6.15
CA ASP A 123 -1.30 20.30 5.67
C ASP A 123 -1.93 21.18 6.76
N GLN A 124 -1.71 20.87 8.04
CA GLN A 124 -2.07 21.75 9.16
C GLN A 124 -1.08 22.92 9.32
N GLU A 125 0.23 22.65 9.25
CA GLU A 125 1.27 23.69 9.36
C GLU A 125 1.30 24.64 8.15
N TYR A 126 0.92 24.17 6.97
CA TYR A 126 0.99 24.93 5.71
C TYR A 126 -0.33 24.89 4.93
N PRO A 127 -1.38 25.62 5.37
CA PRO A 127 -2.64 25.72 4.62
C PRO A 127 -2.48 26.31 3.22
N LEU A 128 -1.52 27.23 3.07
CA LEU A 128 -1.14 27.87 1.79
C LEU A 128 0.33 27.58 1.48
N PRO A 129 0.63 26.41 0.88
CA PRO A 129 2.00 25.97 0.65
C PRO A 129 2.67 26.71 -0.53
N SER A 130 3.90 27.17 -0.34
CA SER A 130 4.79 27.60 -1.43
C SER A 130 5.08 26.46 -2.43
N ARG A 131 5.60 26.78 -3.62
CA ARG A 131 6.01 25.78 -4.63
C ARG A 131 6.96 24.69 -4.08
N ARG A 132 7.89 25.06 -3.20
CA ARG A 132 8.80 24.08 -2.56
C ARG A 132 8.06 23.17 -1.58
N GLN A 133 7.07 23.70 -0.87
CA GLN A 133 6.21 22.94 0.03
C GLN A 133 5.28 22.00 -0.75
N LEU A 134 4.68 22.46 -1.85
CA LEU A 134 3.89 21.62 -2.75
C LEU A 134 4.66 20.40 -3.26
N ARG A 135 5.91 20.60 -3.71
CA ARG A 135 6.78 19.48 -4.13
C ARG A 135 7.02 18.47 -3.00
N ARG A 136 7.16 18.92 -1.75
CA ARG A 136 7.31 18.03 -0.59
C ARG A 136 6.02 17.28 -0.31
N ARG A 137 4.87 17.96 -0.33
CA ARG A 137 3.55 17.36 -0.17
C ARG A 137 3.30 16.26 -1.20
N GLN A 138 3.56 16.56 -2.47
CA GLN A 138 3.42 15.60 -3.56
C GLN A 138 4.38 14.41 -3.41
N TRP A 139 5.64 14.66 -3.01
CA TRP A 139 6.56 13.58 -2.67
C TRP A 139 5.99 12.69 -1.57
N THR A 140 5.40 13.25 -0.50
CA THR A 140 4.79 12.49 0.58
C THR A 140 3.67 11.60 0.05
N ILE A 141 2.70 12.19 -0.66
CA ILE A 141 1.55 11.44 -1.21
C ILE A 141 2.02 10.32 -2.14
N ARG A 142 2.95 10.61 -3.06
CA ARG A 142 3.51 9.60 -3.96
C ARG A 142 4.15 8.43 -3.22
N ASN A 143 4.84 8.70 -2.11
CA ASN A 143 5.45 7.62 -1.33
C ASN A 143 4.42 6.83 -0.51
N ILE A 144 3.34 7.45 -0.03
CA ILE A 144 2.23 6.74 0.63
C ILE A 144 1.67 5.67 -0.34
N PHE A 145 1.29 6.07 -1.55
CA PHE A 145 0.79 5.14 -2.58
C PHE A 145 1.81 4.06 -2.97
N ARG A 146 3.10 4.41 -3.09
CA ARG A 146 4.16 3.42 -3.37
C ARG A 146 4.30 2.36 -2.28
N PHE A 147 4.23 2.74 -1.01
CA PHE A 147 4.29 1.78 0.10
C PHE A 147 3.02 0.93 0.19
N ALA A 148 1.84 1.50 -0.09
CA ALA A 148 0.59 0.75 -0.21
C ALA A 148 0.64 -0.27 -1.37
N ASN A 149 1.12 0.14 -2.54
CA ASN A 149 1.28 -0.74 -3.70
C ASN A 149 2.24 -1.90 -3.39
N ARG A 150 3.40 -1.58 -2.79
CA ARG A 150 4.34 -2.62 -2.34
C ARG A 150 3.68 -3.60 -1.37
N GLN A 151 2.89 -3.13 -0.41
CA GLN A 151 2.15 -3.97 0.54
C GLN A 151 1.18 -4.92 -0.16
N VAL A 152 0.31 -4.39 -1.01
CA VAL A 152 -0.71 -5.18 -1.72
C VAL A 152 -0.07 -6.21 -2.64
N ARG A 153 0.95 -5.81 -3.42
CA ARG A 153 1.70 -6.74 -4.27
C ARG A 153 2.42 -7.81 -3.46
N TYR A 154 3.05 -7.43 -2.35
CA TYR A 154 3.75 -8.39 -1.49
C TYR A 154 2.77 -9.41 -0.90
N ALA A 155 1.64 -8.96 -0.37
CA ALA A 155 0.61 -9.83 0.17
C ALA A 155 0.08 -10.83 -0.87
N GLY A 156 -0.21 -10.36 -2.09
CA GLY A 156 -0.65 -11.24 -3.17
C GLY A 156 0.42 -12.21 -3.66
N LEU A 157 1.65 -11.75 -3.92
CA LEU A 157 2.73 -12.61 -4.45
C LEU A 157 3.14 -13.71 -3.47
N TRP A 158 3.15 -13.38 -2.19
CA TRP A 158 3.66 -14.26 -1.14
C TRP A 158 2.58 -14.90 -0.30
N ARG A 159 1.29 -14.72 -0.66
CA ARG A 159 0.13 -15.26 0.05
C ARG A 159 0.16 -14.96 1.55
N THR A 160 0.58 -13.74 1.90
CA THR A 160 0.65 -13.28 3.29
C THR A 160 -0.52 -12.35 3.59
N PRO A 161 -1.04 -12.34 4.82
CA PRO A 161 -2.09 -11.40 5.19
C PRO A 161 -1.57 -9.97 5.09
N LEU A 162 -2.44 -9.06 4.64
CA LEU A 162 -2.15 -7.62 4.74
C LEU A 162 -2.16 -7.20 6.22
N PRO A 163 -1.29 -6.25 6.63
CA PRO A 163 -1.42 -5.65 7.95
C PRO A 163 -2.78 -4.98 8.12
N ALA A 164 -3.35 -5.09 9.31
CA ALA A 164 -4.61 -4.44 9.64
C ALA A 164 -4.57 -2.91 9.44
N GLY A 165 -5.72 -2.39 9.00
CA GLY A 165 -5.98 -0.99 8.67
C GLY A 165 -5.37 -0.53 7.35
N THR A 166 -4.79 -1.43 6.54
CA THR A 166 -4.13 -1.03 5.28
C THR A 166 -5.14 -0.46 4.27
N TRP A 167 -6.28 -1.11 4.09
CA TRP A 167 -7.32 -0.66 3.15
C TRP A 167 -8.09 0.51 3.71
N ARG A 168 -8.46 0.45 5.00
CA ARG A 168 -9.17 1.55 5.66
C ARG A 168 -8.39 2.87 5.54
N ASP A 169 -7.10 2.86 5.90
CA ASP A 169 -6.29 4.08 5.82
C ASP A 169 -6.11 4.56 4.37
N LEU A 170 -6.11 3.66 3.39
CA LEU A 170 -6.03 4.02 1.98
C LEU A 170 -7.34 4.68 1.48
N HIS A 171 -8.49 4.13 1.87
CA HIS A 171 -9.80 4.71 1.56
C HIS A 171 -9.98 6.08 2.23
N GLU A 172 -9.58 6.20 3.48
CA GLU A 172 -9.59 7.47 4.23
C GLU A 172 -8.64 8.50 3.62
N LEU A 173 -7.44 8.09 3.19
CA LEU A 173 -6.51 8.96 2.47
C LEU A 173 -7.16 9.50 1.19
N GLN A 174 -7.86 8.67 0.42
CA GLN A 174 -8.51 9.11 -0.80
C GLN A 174 -9.57 10.18 -0.50
N LEU A 175 -10.43 9.96 0.49
CA LEU A 175 -11.40 10.97 0.91
C LEU A 175 -10.74 12.26 1.40
N TYR A 176 -9.65 12.13 2.17
CA TYR A 176 -8.87 13.26 2.64
C TYR A 176 -8.32 14.09 1.47
N LEU A 177 -7.76 13.45 0.45
CA LEU A 177 -7.22 14.14 -0.72
C LEU A 177 -8.31 14.78 -1.59
N MET A 178 -9.46 14.11 -1.77
CA MET A 178 -10.60 14.65 -2.52
C MET A 178 -11.17 15.90 -1.85
N SER A 179 -11.41 15.86 -0.53
CA SER A 179 -11.95 17.01 0.22
C SER A 179 -11.03 18.23 0.16
N ARG A 180 -9.71 18.03 0.14
CA ARG A 180 -8.72 19.11 0.06
C ARG A 180 -8.58 19.70 -1.35
N ARG A 181 -8.81 18.93 -2.42
CA ARG A 181 -8.82 19.46 -3.81
C ARG A 181 -9.96 20.44 -4.05
N VAL A 182 -11.14 20.16 -3.50
CA VAL A 182 -12.31 21.05 -3.62
C VAL A 182 -12.06 22.40 -2.92
N GLY A 183 -11.21 22.41 -1.89
CA GLY A 183 -10.82 23.62 -1.16
C GLY A 183 -9.63 24.40 -1.75
N SER A 184 -8.99 23.96 -2.84
CA SER A 184 -7.81 24.62 -3.42
C SER A 184 -8.11 25.48 -4.66
N SER A 185 -9.38 25.66 -5.05
CA SER A 185 -9.79 26.42 -6.24
C SER A 185 -10.07 27.92 -5.98
N TRP A 186 -9.48 28.53 -4.95
CA TRP A 186 -9.81 29.91 -4.56
C TRP A 186 -9.13 31.00 -5.42
N GLU A 187 -8.42 30.65 -6.50
CA GLU A 187 -7.97 31.63 -7.50
C GLU A 187 -8.64 31.38 -8.86
N PRO A 188 -9.59 32.24 -9.27
CA PRO A 188 -10.08 32.25 -10.65
C PRO A 188 -8.91 32.65 -11.57
N GLY A 189 -8.37 31.71 -12.32
CA GLY A 189 -7.25 31.94 -13.25
C GLY A 189 -5.97 31.16 -12.92
N ALA A 190 -5.88 30.52 -11.75
CA ALA A 190 -4.85 29.51 -11.51
C ALA A 190 -5.27 28.24 -12.24
N HIS A 191 -4.81 28.07 -13.48
CA HIS A 191 -4.67 26.72 -14.02
C HIS A 191 -4.01 25.88 -12.93
N SER A 192 -4.61 24.74 -12.61
CA SER A 192 -3.95 23.70 -11.83
C SER A 192 -2.74 23.24 -12.66
N ASP A 193 -1.67 24.03 -12.65
CA ASP A 193 -0.32 23.57 -12.95
C ASP A 193 -0.06 22.52 -11.89
N VAL A 194 -0.49 21.29 -12.18
CA VAL A 194 -0.12 20.11 -11.44
C VAL A 194 1.40 20.06 -11.58
N ILE A 195 2.12 20.66 -10.63
CA ILE A 195 3.57 20.57 -10.59
C ILE A 195 3.87 19.08 -10.42
N GLY A 196 4.18 18.39 -11.52
CA GLY A 196 4.47 16.95 -11.63
C GLY A 196 3.26 16.08 -11.99
N ASP A 197 3.43 15.16 -12.95
CA ASP A 197 2.44 14.23 -13.55
C ASP A 197 1.79 13.19 -12.60
N PHE A 198 1.77 13.43 -11.29
CA PHE A 198 1.28 12.47 -10.31
C PHE A 198 -0.20 12.70 -9.98
N ASP A 199 -1.06 11.75 -10.33
CA ASP A 199 -2.48 11.75 -9.95
C ASP A 199 -2.80 10.71 -8.86
N PRO A 200 -3.06 11.14 -7.61
CA PRO A 200 -3.53 10.27 -6.53
C PRO A 200 -4.77 9.44 -6.87
N VAL A 201 -5.70 9.96 -7.67
CA VAL A 201 -6.94 9.24 -8.01
C VAL A 201 -6.62 8.04 -8.90
N PHE A 202 -5.76 8.25 -9.91
CA PHE A 202 -5.22 7.17 -10.74
C PHE A 202 -4.53 6.08 -9.90
N GLU A 203 -3.62 6.45 -9.00
CA GLU A 203 -2.90 5.49 -8.15
C GLU A 203 -3.83 4.71 -7.21
N TYR A 204 -4.88 5.36 -6.72
CA TYR A 204 -5.92 4.70 -5.95
C TYR A 204 -6.70 3.67 -6.78
N LYS A 205 -7.07 4.01 -8.03
CA LYS A 205 -7.71 3.06 -8.96
C LYS A 205 -6.81 1.85 -9.23
N VAL A 206 -5.52 2.07 -9.50
CA VAL A 206 -4.53 0.99 -9.69
C VAL A 206 -4.55 0.04 -8.49
N LEU A 207 -4.55 0.57 -7.26
CA LEU A 207 -4.60 -0.24 -6.05
C LEU A 207 -5.92 -0.99 -5.91
N LEU A 208 -7.06 -0.36 -6.18
CA LEU A 208 -8.37 -1.03 -6.12
C LEU A 208 -8.47 -2.20 -7.09
N LEU A 209 -8.04 -2.00 -8.35
CA LEU A 209 -7.99 -3.06 -9.35
C LEU A 209 -7.05 -4.19 -8.94
N LEU A 210 -5.87 -3.85 -8.42
CA LEU A 210 -4.92 -4.84 -7.94
C LEU A 210 -5.49 -5.65 -6.77
N GLY A 211 -6.07 -4.96 -5.78
CA GLY A 211 -6.65 -5.58 -4.59
C GLY A 211 -7.84 -6.48 -4.91
N PHE A 212 -8.70 -6.05 -5.84
CA PHE A 212 -9.81 -6.86 -6.32
C PHE A 212 -9.31 -8.10 -7.06
N ALA A 213 -8.38 -7.93 -8.01
CA ALA A 213 -7.84 -9.03 -8.79
C ALA A 213 -7.18 -10.10 -7.91
N VAL A 214 -6.35 -9.70 -6.94
CA VAL A 214 -5.69 -10.64 -6.00
C VAL A 214 -6.71 -11.43 -5.19
N LYS A 215 -7.82 -10.80 -4.80
CA LYS A 215 -8.90 -11.45 -4.04
C LYS A 215 -9.69 -12.44 -4.91
N THR A 216 -9.86 -12.14 -6.20
CA THR A 216 -10.68 -12.94 -7.12
C THR A 216 -9.88 -14.09 -7.75
N LYS A 217 -8.62 -13.86 -8.13
CA LYS A 217 -7.77 -14.81 -8.84
C LYS A 217 -6.35 -14.77 -8.28
N GLU A 218 -6.02 -15.71 -7.41
CA GLU A 218 -4.73 -15.71 -6.66
C GLU A 218 -3.48 -15.70 -7.56
N SER A 219 -3.54 -16.38 -8.71
CA SER A 219 -2.42 -16.48 -9.65
C SER A 219 -2.25 -15.23 -10.54
N ILE A 220 -3.12 -14.23 -10.42
CA ILE A 220 -3.16 -13.10 -11.36
C ILE A 220 -1.88 -12.29 -11.39
N LEU A 221 -1.14 -12.21 -10.27
CA LEU A 221 0.11 -11.45 -10.19
C LEU A 221 1.28 -12.14 -10.90
N GLN A 222 1.12 -13.40 -11.31
CA GLN A 222 2.10 -14.11 -12.13
C GLN A 222 1.90 -13.82 -13.63
N SER A 223 0.77 -13.23 -14.02
CA SER A 223 0.49 -12.83 -15.40
C SER A 223 1.19 -11.50 -15.73
N GLU A 224 2.19 -11.55 -16.61
CA GLU A 224 2.85 -10.35 -17.14
C GLU A 224 1.85 -9.45 -17.86
N TYR A 225 0.96 -10.03 -18.67
CA TYR A 225 -0.11 -9.32 -19.37
C TYR A 225 -0.98 -8.51 -18.41
N PHE A 226 -1.39 -9.11 -17.29
CA PHE A 226 -2.17 -8.41 -16.27
C PHE A 226 -1.39 -7.24 -15.66
N MET A 227 -0.13 -7.47 -15.30
CA MET A 227 0.70 -6.45 -14.67
C MET A 227 0.98 -5.27 -15.61
N ASP A 228 1.20 -5.53 -16.89
CA ASP A 228 1.42 -4.51 -17.93
C ASP A 228 0.13 -3.77 -18.28
N GLY A 229 -1.02 -4.46 -18.27
CA GLY A 229 -2.34 -3.88 -18.55
C GLY A 229 -2.92 -3.03 -17.42
N LEU A 230 -2.46 -3.22 -16.19
CA LEU A 230 -3.06 -2.64 -14.98
C LEU A 230 -3.19 -1.11 -15.02
N GLU A 231 -2.15 -0.42 -15.45
CA GLU A 231 -2.16 1.04 -15.57
C GLU A 231 -3.15 1.49 -16.65
N GLY A 232 -3.16 0.82 -17.81
CA GLY A 232 -4.09 1.11 -18.91
C GLY A 232 -5.56 0.91 -18.51
N TRP A 233 -5.85 -0.12 -17.70
CA TRP A 233 -7.19 -0.33 -17.16
C TRP A 233 -7.57 0.68 -16.09
N ALA A 234 -6.63 1.12 -15.25
CA ALA A 234 -6.87 2.14 -14.24
C ALA A 234 -7.25 3.50 -14.86
N VAL A 235 -6.71 3.85 -16.03
CA VAL A 235 -7.11 5.06 -16.78
C VAL A 235 -8.59 5.02 -17.14
N GLN A 236 -9.07 3.87 -17.62
CA GLN A 236 -10.45 3.68 -18.09
C GLN A 236 -11.45 3.36 -16.96
N THR A 237 -10.94 3.15 -15.74
CA THR A 237 -11.77 2.77 -14.61
C THR A 237 -12.48 3.99 -14.03
N HIS A 238 -13.77 3.87 -13.73
CA HIS A 238 -14.57 4.93 -13.11
C HIS A 238 -14.90 4.60 -11.65
N LEU A 239 -15.09 5.64 -10.85
CA LEU A 239 -15.53 5.57 -9.45
C LEU A 239 -16.80 6.40 -9.34
N ASP A 240 -17.94 5.72 -9.24
CA ASP A 240 -19.25 6.36 -9.27
C ASP A 240 -19.86 6.44 -7.86
N ASP A 241 -20.72 7.43 -7.68
CA ASP A 241 -21.47 7.62 -6.43
C ASP A 241 -22.55 6.52 -6.30
N PRO A 242 -22.54 5.73 -5.20
CA PRO A 242 -23.52 4.67 -4.98
C PRO A 242 -24.98 5.16 -4.97
N HIS A 243 -25.25 6.44 -4.66
CA HIS A 243 -26.61 6.97 -4.65
C HIS A 243 -27.31 6.87 -6.01
N ASN A 244 -26.55 6.91 -7.11
CA ASN A 244 -27.10 6.85 -8.48
C ASN A 244 -27.32 5.43 -8.99
N LEU A 245 -27.01 4.40 -8.19
CA LEU A 245 -26.93 3.00 -8.61
C LEU A 245 -27.80 2.05 -7.76
N LEU A 246 -28.74 2.60 -6.98
CA LEU A 246 -29.68 1.81 -6.19
C LEU A 246 -30.50 0.85 -7.07
N GLY A 247 -30.74 -0.36 -6.57
CA GLY A 247 -31.46 -1.44 -7.26
C GLY A 247 -30.65 -2.17 -8.34
N ARG A 248 -29.41 -1.76 -8.64
CA ARG A 248 -28.54 -2.48 -9.57
C ARG A 248 -27.87 -3.68 -8.91
N ILE A 249 -27.58 -4.70 -9.71
CA ILE A 249 -26.91 -5.95 -9.30
C ILE A 249 -25.48 -6.02 -9.82
N ARG A 250 -24.69 -6.97 -9.31
CA ARG A 250 -23.34 -7.31 -9.80
C ARG A 250 -22.39 -6.10 -9.79
N LEU A 251 -22.56 -5.21 -8.83
CA LEU A 251 -21.72 -4.03 -8.67
C LEU A 251 -20.41 -4.43 -7.99
N ILE A 252 -19.29 -3.80 -8.38
CA ILE A 252 -18.04 -3.89 -7.62
C ILE A 252 -18.01 -2.69 -6.70
N ILE A 253 -18.08 -2.91 -5.39
CA ILE A 253 -18.22 -1.84 -4.41
C ILE A 253 -16.95 -1.66 -3.57
N VAL A 254 -16.74 -0.43 -3.13
CA VAL A 254 -15.61 0.00 -2.28
C VAL A 254 -16.17 0.75 -1.09
N GLU A 255 -16.29 0.10 0.05
CA GLU A 255 -16.81 0.69 1.28
C GLU A 255 -15.68 1.27 2.12
N VAL A 256 -15.73 2.57 2.42
CA VAL A 256 -14.62 3.27 3.09
C VAL A 256 -14.42 2.82 4.54
N SER A 257 -15.50 2.45 5.23
CA SER A 257 -15.44 2.02 6.64
C SER A 257 -14.72 0.69 6.85
N GLU A 258 -14.54 -0.07 5.78
CA GLU A 258 -14.09 -1.44 5.84
C GLU A 258 -12.62 -1.57 5.49
N ASP A 259 -11.91 -2.45 6.20
CA ASP A 259 -10.51 -2.73 5.93
C ASP A 259 -10.36 -3.86 4.91
N ARG A 260 -10.93 -3.69 3.72
CA ARG A 260 -10.89 -4.69 2.64
C ARG A 260 -10.81 -4.04 1.27
N PRO A 261 -10.27 -4.73 0.25
CA PRO A 261 -10.30 -4.22 -1.12
C PRO A 261 -11.73 -4.14 -1.64
N ALA A 262 -11.88 -3.62 -2.86
CA ALA A 262 -13.12 -3.70 -3.60
C ALA A 262 -13.65 -5.14 -3.63
N ARG A 263 -14.98 -5.29 -3.63
CA ARG A 263 -15.65 -6.60 -3.68
C ARG A 263 -16.84 -6.57 -4.61
N GLN A 264 -17.15 -7.70 -5.21
CA GLN A 264 -18.41 -7.86 -5.93
C GLN A 264 -19.56 -7.98 -4.93
N LEU A 265 -20.64 -7.25 -5.20
CA LEU A 265 -21.92 -7.37 -4.53
C LEU A 265 -22.77 -8.39 -5.28
N GLU A 266 -23.16 -9.47 -4.60
CA GLU A 266 -23.96 -10.55 -5.19
C GLU A 266 -25.44 -10.16 -5.36
N SER A 267 -25.95 -9.32 -4.46
CA SER A 267 -27.34 -8.85 -4.44
C SER A 267 -27.52 -7.49 -5.12
N THR A 268 -28.76 -7.01 -5.12
CA THR A 268 -29.07 -5.61 -5.42
C THR A 268 -28.45 -4.67 -4.39
N LEU A 269 -28.12 -3.46 -4.83
CA LEU A 269 -27.75 -2.37 -3.94
C LEU A 269 -29.00 -1.73 -3.35
N ASP A 270 -29.35 -2.11 -2.12
CA ASP A 270 -30.62 -1.70 -1.49
C ASP A 270 -30.51 -0.38 -0.73
N SER A 271 -29.31 0.02 -0.32
CA SER A 271 -29.08 1.27 0.43
C SER A 271 -27.77 1.93 0.00
N PRO A 272 -27.70 3.28 0.05
CA PRO A 272 -26.45 3.99 -0.20
C PRO A 272 -25.46 3.75 0.96
N PHE A 273 -24.17 3.82 0.65
CA PHE A 273 -23.08 3.67 1.62
C PHE A 273 -21.99 4.71 1.40
N ARG A 274 -21.12 4.89 2.39
CA ARG A 274 -19.95 5.78 2.26
C ARG A 274 -18.85 5.08 1.47
N GLY A 275 -18.74 5.40 0.18
CA GLY A 275 -17.75 4.81 -0.68
C GLY A 275 -18.04 5.05 -2.16
N TRP A 276 -17.62 4.09 -2.99
CA TRP A 276 -17.75 4.19 -4.44
C TRP A 276 -18.18 2.85 -5.05
N VAL A 277 -18.76 2.91 -6.23
CA VAL A 277 -18.87 1.77 -7.13
C VAL A 277 -17.74 1.84 -8.16
N LEU A 278 -16.96 0.76 -8.27
CA LEU A 278 -15.84 0.61 -9.18
C LEU A 278 -16.33 0.06 -10.52
N HIS A 279 -16.09 0.79 -11.60
CA HIS A 279 -16.41 0.36 -12.96
C HIS A 279 -15.12 0.17 -13.77
N PRO A 280 -14.50 -1.03 -13.68
CA PRO A 280 -13.36 -1.35 -14.52
C PRO A 280 -13.78 -1.60 -15.98
N PRO A 281 -12.86 -1.44 -16.94
CA PRO A 281 -13.15 -1.72 -18.35
C PRO A 281 -13.33 -3.23 -18.60
N TYR A 282 -14.12 -3.59 -19.62
CA TYR A 282 -14.43 -4.99 -19.95
C TYR A 282 -13.20 -5.91 -20.10
N PRO A 283 -12.08 -5.49 -20.73
CA PRO A 283 -10.89 -6.34 -20.83
C PRO A 283 -10.30 -6.74 -19.47
N TYR A 284 -10.39 -5.88 -18.46
CA TYR A 284 -9.96 -6.20 -17.09
C TYR A 284 -10.85 -7.29 -16.49
N ILE A 285 -12.17 -7.13 -16.62
CA ILE A 285 -13.17 -8.08 -16.10
C ILE A 285 -12.97 -9.47 -16.70
N HIS A 286 -12.80 -9.55 -18.03
CA HIS A 286 -12.57 -10.80 -18.72
C HIS A 286 -11.29 -11.53 -18.26
N GLU A 287 -10.22 -10.78 -17.98
CA GLU A 287 -8.95 -11.33 -17.51
C GLU A 287 -9.04 -11.95 -16.09
N ILE A 288 -9.85 -11.35 -15.21
CA ILE A 288 -10.02 -11.85 -13.84
C ILE A 288 -11.05 -12.99 -13.72
N GLU A 289 -12.03 -13.08 -14.63
CA GLU A 289 -13.11 -14.08 -14.59
C GLU A 289 -12.75 -15.40 -15.28
N GLY A 290 -11.82 -15.39 -16.24
CA GLY A 290 -11.40 -16.57 -16.98
C GLY A 290 -12.43 -17.10 -18.00
N PRO A 291 -12.03 -17.98 -18.93
CA PRO A 291 -12.87 -18.42 -20.05
C PRO A 291 -14.05 -19.34 -19.66
N PHE A 292 -14.17 -19.72 -18.39
CA PHE A 292 -15.26 -20.57 -17.87
C PHE A 292 -15.97 -19.91 -16.68
N GLY A 293 -16.39 -18.65 -16.84
CA GLY A 293 -17.12 -17.85 -15.85
C GLY A 293 -18.52 -18.37 -15.46
N ALA A 294 -18.72 -19.68 -15.36
CA ALA A 294 -19.96 -20.30 -14.89
C ALA A 294 -20.10 -20.34 -13.35
N SER A 295 -19.07 -19.95 -12.59
CA SER A 295 -19.12 -20.00 -11.12
C SER A 295 -19.20 -18.64 -10.40
N ALA A 296 -18.96 -17.51 -11.08
CA ALA A 296 -19.11 -16.17 -10.49
C ALA A 296 -20.39 -15.43 -10.93
N PHE A 297 -21.01 -15.90 -12.02
CA PHE A 297 -22.27 -15.38 -12.54
C PHE A 297 -23.17 -16.57 -12.78
N GLY A 298 -24.00 -16.92 -11.79
CA GLY A 298 -24.91 -18.07 -11.84
C GLY A 298 -25.82 -18.05 -13.06
N ILE A 299 -25.33 -18.53 -14.20
CA ILE A 299 -26.13 -19.08 -15.27
C ILE A 299 -26.28 -20.54 -14.86
N GLN A 300 -27.31 -20.82 -14.07
CA GLN A 300 -27.86 -22.17 -14.09
C GLN A 300 -28.28 -22.43 -15.53
N SER A 301 -27.58 -23.33 -16.21
CA SER A 301 -28.10 -23.94 -17.42
C SER A 301 -29.51 -24.43 -17.11
N PRO A 302 -30.53 -24.10 -17.92
CA PRO A 302 -31.84 -24.70 -17.74
C PRO A 302 -31.67 -26.19 -17.95
N GLY A 303 -31.69 -26.94 -16.85
CA GLY A 303 -31.74 -28.40 -16.88
C GLY A 303 -32.96 -28.78 -17.67
N LEU A 304 -32.74 -29.38 -18.84
CA LEU A 304 -33.75 -30.13 -19.56
C LEU A 304 -34.25 -31.22 -18.63
N ALA A 305 -35.37 -30.95 -17.96
CA ALA A 305 -36.23 -31.98 -17.42
C ALA A 305 -36.80 -32.74 -18.60
N LEU A 306 -36.19 -33.86 -18.94
CA LEU A 306 -36.86 -34.93 -19.66
C LEU A 306 -37.31 -35.93 -18.61
N SER A 307 -38.54 -35.73 -18.14
CA SER A 307 -39.43 -36.76 -17.68
C SER A 307 -39.87 -37.60 -18.88
N ASP A 308 -39.39 -38.84 -18.94
CA ASP A 308 -40.14 -40.11 -19.12
C ASP A 308 -39.20 -41.23 -19.60
#